data_AF-A0AAD6HFY3-F1
#
_entry.id   AF-A0AAD6HFY3-F1
#
_cell.length_a   1.000
_cell.length_b   1.000
_cell.length_c   1.000
_cell.angle_alpha   90.00
_cell.angle_beta   90.00
_cell.angle_gamma   90.00
#
_symmetry.space_group_name_H-M   'P 1'
#
loop_
_entity.id
_entity.type
_entity.pdbx_description
1 polymer ?
#
loop_
_entity_poly.entity_id
_entity_poly.type
_entity_poly.pdbx_seq_one_letter_code
_entity_poly.pdbx_strand_id
1 'polypeptide(L)'
;MCSRHHNGRSGSAWSLNGMLIRAAQWMGLHRDGAQFDISPLTCEIRRRLWFEILAADGRAAEDHALSSSGFNGFTDTKLPLNLDDRDLTPDMKEMPVSKASWTEMTLFLVVTEMNLAMQHVARLSAAVQNEHERLSNLEQFLEKSKSRVQVQYMQYCDPNMPLQKATLCLCHVFLGKLEVFVRHQYHRGLSPEESAAQIKEETLVLACETIDFGNELKTSELLNNFQWLFATFRQYHLLTYTLWHLCIQPGTSYAEQAWETVHYTFRLEENPNWPNPGVKWNVLCKLRDKAYGIRSAYLAASMNQPVPQPFGAQSVDFDQPSNFLDLDFDMLGDLGSICFPNWGSADFWSTGPFE
;
A
#
# COMPACT_ATOMS: atom_id res chain seq x y z
N MET A 1 -11.57 2.75 -11.52
CA MET A 1 -12.11 2.07 -10.31
C MET A 1 -13.08 0.93 -10.66
N CYS A 2 -14.17 1.16 -11.41
CA CYS A 2 -15.17 0.12 -11.71
C CYS A 2 -14.61 -1.15 -12.39
N SER A 3 -13.68 -1.01 -13.34
CA SER A 3 -13.02 -2.16 -13.99
C SER A 3 -12.27 -3.04 -12.97
N ARG A 4 -11.67 -2.45 -11.92
CA ARG A 4 -10.99 -3.20 -10.84
C ARG A 4 -11.98 -4.07 -10.07
N HIS A 5 -13.16 -3.51 -9.77
CA HIS A 5 -14.23 -4.21 -9.05
C HIS A 5 -14.77 -5.40 -9.86
N HIS A 6 -14.98 -5.20 -11.17
CA HIS A 6 -15.68 -6.20 -12.00
C HIS A 6 -14.76 -7.27 -12.58
N ASN A 7 -13.53 -6.91 -12.99
CA ASN A 7 -12.74 -7.80 -13.84
C ASN A 7 -11.60 -8.52 -13.11
N GLY A 8 -11.16 -8.07 -11.93
CA GLY A 8 -10.03 -8.64 -11.17
C GLY A 8 -8.66 -8.69 -11.91
N ARG A 9 -8.66 -8.50 -13.23
CA ARG A 9 -7.53 -8.54 -14.15
C ARG A 9 -6.99 -7.12 -14.32
N SER A 10 -6.00 -6.82 -13.49
CA SER A 10 -5.41 -5.50 -13.38
C SER A 10 -4.61 -5.05 -14.62
N GLY A 11 -4.13 -5.97 -15.46
CA GLY A 11 -3.19 -5.67 -16.55
C GLY A 11 -3.69 -4.63 -17.57
N SER A 12 -4.98 -4.66 -17.94
CA SER A 12 -5.54 -3.66 -18.86
C SER A 12 -5.70 -2.29 -18.20
N ALA A 13 -5.99 -2.24 -16.90
CA ALA A 13 -6.20 -0.99 -16.17
C ALA A 13 -4.90 -0.18 -16.07
N TRP A 14 -3.76 -0.82 -15.85
CA TRP A 14 -2.46 -0.13 -15.81
C TRP A 14 -2.07 0.47 -17.17
N SER A 15 -2.21 -0.29 -18.27
CA SER A 15 -1.94 0.25 -19.61
C SER A 15 -2.87 1.41 -19.98
N LEU A 16 -4.16 1.32 -19.62
CA LEU A 16 -5.12 2.41 -19.82
C LEU A 16 -4.74 3.66 -19.01
N ASN A 17 -4.29 3.50 -17.77
CA ASN A 17 -3.80 4.62 -16.95
C ASN A 17 -2.58 5.29 -17.58
N GLY A 18 -1.63 4.52 -18.12
CA GLY A 18 -0.50 5.06 -18.87
C GLY A 18 -0.93 5.91 -20.07
N MET A 19 -1.92 5.44 -20.84
CA MET A 19 -2.48 6.23 -21.94
C MET A 19 -3.21 7.50 -21.45
N LEU A 20 -3.98 7.39 -20.37
CA LEU A 20 -4.70 8.52 -19.76
C LEU A 20 -3.72 9.61 -19.31
N ILE A 21 -2.61 9.22 -18.67
CA ILE A 21 -1.54 10.16 -18.30
C ILE A 21 -0.99 10.87 -19.53
N ARG A 22 -0.68 10.14 -20.61
CA ARG A 22 -0.12 10.76 -21.83
C ARG A 22 -1.11 11.71 -22.49
N ALA A 23 -2.39 11.36 -22.49
CA ALA A 23 -3.45 12.26 -22.95
C ALA A 23 -3.56 13.51 -22.06
N ALA A 24 -3.52 13.36 -20.73
CA ALA A 24 -3.51 14.46 -19.77
C ALA A 24 -2.30 15.39 -19.94
N GLN A 25 -1.13 14.82 -20.21
CA GLN A 25 0.08 15.57 -20.53
C GLN A 25 -0.08 16.36 -21.84
N TRP A 26 -0.60 15.71 -22.90
CA TRP A 26 -0.88 16.36 -24.17
C TRP A 26 -1.87 17.53 -24.04
N MET A 27 -2.88 17.41 -23.17
CA MET A 27 -3.82 18.48 -22.83
C MET A 27 -3.24 19.56 -21.89
N GLY A 28 -1.99 19.40 -21.44
CA GLY A 28 -1.31 20.35 -20.56
C GLY A 28 -1.79 20.35 -19.11
N LEU A 29 -2.41 19.26 -18.60
CA LEU A 29 -2.90 19.19 -17.21
C LEU A 29 -1.78 19.17 -16.16
N HIS A 30 -0.59 18.75 -16.56
CA HIS A 30 0.63 18.78 -15.76
C HIS A 30 1.20 20.18 -15.54
N ARG A 31 0.66 21.19 -16.25
CA ARG A 31 1.01 22.60 -16.10
C ARG A 31 -0.08 23.34 -15.33
N ASP A 32 0.32 24.17 -14.37
CA ASP A 32 -0.63 24.93 -13.56
C ASP A 32 -1.40 25.93 -14.43
N GLY A 33 -2.73 25.82 -14.37
CA GLY A 33 -3.65 26.67 -15.10
C GLY A 33 -3.44 28.16 -14.87
N ALA A 34 -2.95 28.58 -13.70
CA ALA A 34 -2.78 29.98 -13.35
C ALA A 34 -1.68 30.69 -14.15
N GLN A 35 -0.84 29.95 -14.88
CA GLN A 35 0.14 30.51 -15.81
C GLN A 35 -0.48 30.85 -17.17
N PHE A 36 -1.71 30.43 -17.42
CA PHE A 36 -2.45 30.63 -18.67
C PHE A 36 -3.64 31.57 -18.45
N ASP A 37 -4.13 32.17 -19.52
CA ASP A 37 -5.32 33.02 -19.51
C ASP A 37 -6.61 32.17 -19.51
N ILE A 38 -6.82 31.42 -18.42
CA ILE A 38 -8.00 30.58 -18.20
C ILE A 38 -8.72 30.99 -16.92
N SER A 39 -10.03 30.72 -16.84
CA SER A 39 -10.81 31.09 -15.66
C SER A 39 -10.30 30.36 -14.40
N PRO A 40 -10.44 30.99 -13.21
CA PRO A 40 -10.07 30.36 -11.94
C PRO A 40 -10.74 28.99 -11.74
N LEU A 41 -12.02 28.87 -12.15
CA LEU A 41 -12.76 27.60 -12.06
C LEU A 41 -12.10 26.52 -12.92
N THR A 42 -11.82 26.84 -14.19
CA THR A 42 -11.17 25.90 -15.10
C THR A 42 -9.79 25.51 -14.59
N CYS A 43 -9.03 26.44 -14.02
CA CYS A 43 -7.75 26.13 -13.38
C CYS A 43 -7.92 25.11 -12.24
N GLU A 44 -8.87 25.32 -11.34
CA GLU A 44 -9.12 24.42 -10.21
C GLU A 44 -9.57 23.03 -10.65
N ILE A 45 -10.50 22.94 -11.62
CA ILE A 45 -10.94 21.65 -12.18
C ILE A 45 -9.78 20.91 -12.84
N ARG A 46 -8.88 21.61 -13.56
CA ARG A 46 -7.67 21.00 -14.15
C ARG A 46 -6.74 20.45 -13.09
N ARG A 47 -6.52 21.16 -11.97
CA ARG A 47 -5.72 20.67 -10.84
C ARG A 47 -6.32 19.40 -10.25
N ARG A 48 -7.63 19.41 -9.94
CA ARG A 48 -8.34 18.25 -9.39
C ARG A 48 -8.23 17.03 -10.31
N LEU A 49 -8.46 17.22 -11.61
CA LEU A 49 -8.34 16.16 -12.61
C LEU A 49 -6.91 15.60 -12.71
N TRP A 50 -5.91 16.47 -12.72
CA TRP A 50 -4.50 16.04 -12.78
C TRP A 50 -4.14 15.13 -11.59
N PHE A 51 -4.47 15.55 -10.37
CA PHE A 51 -4.13 14.78 -9.18
C PHE A 51 -4.97 13.50 -9.03
N GLU A 52 -6.22 13.47 -9.50
CA GLU A 52 -7.00 12.23 -9.57
C GLU A 52 -6.34 11.20 -10.50
N ILE A 53 -5.85 11.63 -11.66
CA ILE A 53 -5.14 10.75 -12.61
C ILE A 53 -3.87 10.20 -11.96
N LEU A 54 -3.13 11.03 -11.23
CA LEU A 54 -1.91 10.60 -10.52
C LEU A 54 -2.22 9.61 -9.39
N ALA A 55 -3.28 9.84 -8.62
CA ALA A 55 -3.70 8.91 -7.56
C ALA A 55 -4.14 7.56 -8.15
N ALA A 56 -4.86 7.58 -9.27
CA ALA A 56 -5.27 6.36 -9.98
C ALA A 56 -4.08 5.57 -10.53
N ASP A 57 -3.05 6.26 -11.05
CA ASP A 57 -1.80 5.64 -11.50
C ASP A 57 -1.03 5.01 -10.34
N GLY A 58 -0.83 5.74 -9.24
CA GLY A 58 -0.17 5.23 -8.04
C GLY A 58 -0.85 3.97 -7.51
N ARG A 59 -2.19 3.96 -7.48
CA ARG A 59 -2.96 2.79 -7.04
C ARG A 59 -2.87 1.62 -8.01
N ALA A 60 -2.79 1.86 -9.33
CA ALA A 60 -2.56 0.80 -10.31
C ALA A 60 -1.14 0.22 -10.18
N ALA A 61 -0.13 1.06 -10.01
CA ALA A 61 1.24 0.65 -9.80
C ALA A 61 1.35 -0.24 -8.55
N GLU A 62 0.70 0.14 -7.45
CA GLU A 62 0.66 -0.66 -6.22
C GLU A 62 0.07 -2.07 -6.44
N ASP A 63 -1.07 -2.18 -7.14
CA ASP A 63 -1.65 -3.50 -7.46
C ASP A 63 -0.71 -4.34 -8.33
N HIS A 64 0.10 -3.70 -9.17
CA HIS A 64 1.08 -4.35 -10.03
C HIS A 64 2.46 -4.51 -9.39
N ALA A 65 2.65 -4.06 -8.14
CA ALA A 65 3.94 -4.09 -7.44
C ALA A 65 5.05 -3.40 -8.25
N LEU A 66 4.67 -2.35 -8.98
CA LEU A 66 5.56 -1.52 -9.77
C LEU A 66 5.88 -0.24 -8.99
N SER A 67 7.08 0.32 -9.16
CA SER A 67 7.28 1.74 -8.81
C SER A 67 6.42 2.61 -9.70
N SER A 68 5.68 3.54 -9.10
CA SER A 68 5.34 4.77 -9.80
C SER A 68 6.55 5.71 -9.66
N SER A 69 7.29 5.93 -10.76
CA SER A 69 8.43 6.85 -10.80
C SER A 69 8.07 8.31 -10.46
N GLY A 70 6.77 8.62 -10.32
CA GLY A 70 6.25 9.96 -10.07
C GLY A 70 6.49 10.90 -11.26
N PHE A 71 5.75 12.01 -11.31
CA PHE A 71 5.85 13.01 -12.40
C PHE A 71 6.64 14.25 -12.00
N ASN A 72 7.26 14.23 -10.82
CA ASN A 72 7.60 15.44 -10.08
C ASN A 72 8.93 16.11 -10.50
N GLY A 73 9.29 15.98 -11.78
CA GLY A 73 10.28 16.81 -12.47
C GLY A 73 9.70 17.56 -13.69
N PHE A 74 8.44 17.28 -14.06
CA PHE A 74 7.78 17.85 -15.24
C PHE A 74 6.41 18.45 -14.93
N THR A 75 5.99 18.52 -13.66
CA THR A 75 4.71 19.13 -13.26
C THR A 75 4.95 20.33 -12.34
N ASP A 76 4.24 21.42 -12.61
CA ASP A 76 4.21 22.62 -11.76
C ASP A 76 2.80 22.91 -11.22
N THR A 77 1.85 22.00 -11.47
CA THR A 77 0.46 22.05 -11.00
C THR A 77 0.41 22.11 -9.48
N LYS A 78 -0.21 23.16 -8.94
CA LYS A 78 -0.41 23.34 -7.50
C LYS A 78 -1.50 22.40 -6.98
N LEU A 79 -1.40 22.00 -5.71
CA LEU A 79 -2.46 21.25 -5.04
C LEU A 79 -3.81 21.98 -5.15
N PRO A 80 -4.93 21.26 -5.32
CA PRO A 80 -6.27 21.84 -5.27
C PRO A 80 -6.55 22.52 -3.93
N LEU A 81 -7.52 23.43 -3.91
CA LEU A 81 -7.89 24.14 -2.70
C LEU A 81 -8.90 23.33 -1.88
N ASN A 82 -8.83 23.45 -0.55
CA ASN A 82 -9.81 22.85 0.36
C ASN A 82 -11.07 23.71 0.39
N LEU A 83 -11.95 23.50 -0.59
CA LEU A 83 -13.21 24.23 -0.79
C LEU A 83 -14.35 23.24 -0.99
N ASP A 84 -15.59 23.67 -0.75
CA ASP A 84 -16.79 22.92 -1.14
C ASP A 84 -17.17 23.30 -2.58
N ASP A 85 -17.84 22.42 -3.30
CA ASP A 85 -18.20 22.70 -4.71
C ASP A 85 -19.18 23.87 -4.83
N ARG A 86 -19.99 24.12 -3.79
CA ARG A 86 -20.90 25.26 -3.70
C ARG A 86 -20.19 26.62 -3.68
N ASP A 87 -18.92 26.65 -3.28
CA ASP A 87 -18.13 27.89 -3.24
C ASP A 87 -17.54 28.24 -4.62
N LEU A 88 -17.68 27.35 -5.60
CA LEU A 88 -17.12 27.49 -6.93
C LEU A 88 -18.20 27.94 -7.91
N THR A 89 -17.99 29.11 -8.53
CA THR A 89 -18.93 29.66 -9.53
C THR A 89 -18.21 29.98 -10.84
N PRO A 90 -18.83 29.79 -12.02
CA PRO A 90 -18.20 30.10 -13.31
C PRO A 90 -17.75 31.55 -13.47
N ASP A 91 -18.48 32.50 -12.86
CA ASP A 91 -18.24 33.93 -13.01
C ASP A 91 -17.20 34.50 -12.02
N MET A 92 -16.54 33.65 -11.24
CA MET A 92 -15.54 34.11 -10.26
C MET A 92 -14.28 34.63 -10.95
N LYS A 93 -13.80 35.78 -10.48
CA LYS A 93 -12.58 36.42 -11.00
C LYS A 93 -11.32 35.96 -10.28
N GLU A 94 -11.45 35.50 -9.05
CA GLU A 94 -10.36 35.02 -8.20
C GLU A 94 -10.83 33.78 -7.42
N MET A 95 -9.89 32.91 -7.05
CA MET A 95 -10.20 31.74 -6.22
C MET A 95 -10.47 32.14 -4.76
N PRO A 96 -11.50 31.57 -4.10
CA PRO A 96 -11.67 31.71 -2.66
C PRO A 96 -10.48 31.17 -1.88
N VAL A 97 -10.34 31.61 -0.63
CA VAL A 97 -9.30 31.11 0.27
C VAL A 97 -9.65 29.70 0.74
N SER A 98 -8.66 28.81 0.73
CA SER A 98 -8.79 27.44 1.27
C SER A 98 -9.29 27.46 2.71
N LYS A 99 -10.31 26.65 3.03
CA LYS A 99 -10.92 26.60 4.36
C LYS A 99 -10.05 25.81 5.34
N ALA A 100 -10.01 26.27 6.59
CA ALA A 100 -9.45 25.55 7.74
C ALA A 100 -10.55 24.74 8.45
N SER A 101 -11.23 23.89 7.70
CA SER A 101 -12.30 23.01 8.17
C SER A 101 -12.41 21.79 7.27
N TRP A 102 -13.21 20.80 7.66
CA TRP A 102 -13.60 19.73 6.74
C TRP A 102 -14.40 20.31 5.56
N THR A 103 -14.08 19.88 4.34
CA THR A 103 -14.86 20.13 3.12
C THR A 103 -14.98 18.86 2.29
N GLU A 104 -15.80 18.88 1.25
CA GLU A 104 -15.92 17.77 0.28
C GLU A 104 -14.57 17.37 -0.36
N MET A 105 -13.61 18.31 -0.44
CA MET A 105 -12.28 18.09 -0.99
C MET A 105 -11.28 17.46 -0.02
N THR A 106 -11.58 17.41 1.28
CA THR A 106 -10.56 17.02 2.27
C THR A 106 -10.10 15.57 2.08
N LEU A 107 -11.01 14.62 1.80
CA LEU A 107 -10.63 13.23 1.51
C LEU A 107 -9.66 13.15 0.32
N PHE A 108 -10.01 13.83 -0.76
CA PHE A 108 -9.20 13.89 -1.98
C PHE A 108 -7.81 14.47 -1.71
N LEU A 109 -7.72 15.56 -0.94
CA LEU A 109 -6.45 16.20 -0.60
C LEU A 109 -5.56 15.30 0.24
N VAL A 110 -6.12 14.62 1.25
CA VAL A 110 -5.38 13.64 2.07
C VAL A 110 -4.83 12.52 1.18
N VAL A 111 -5.65 11.91 0.33
CA VAL A 111 -5.20 10.86 -0.59
C VAL A 111 -4.11 11.39 -1.53
N THR A 112 -4.30 12.58 -2.11
CA THR A 112 -3.35 13.20 -3.05
C THR A 112 -2.00 13.43 -2.39
N GLU A 113 -1.97 14.06 -1.23
CA GLU A 113 -0.73 14.35 -0.54
C GLU A 113 -0.02 13.10 -0.04
N MET A 114 -0.75 12.09 0.39
CA MET A 114 -0.17 10.81 0.79
C MET A 114 0.46 10.06 -0.39
N ASN A 115 -0.16 10.10 -1.57
CA ASN A 115 0.46 9.58 -2.78
C ASN A 115 1.73 10.35 -3.14
N LEU A 116 1.72 11.68 -3.05
CA LEU A 116 2.91 12.50 -3.28
C LEU A 116 4.01 12.22 -2.24
N ALA A 117 3.64 11.99 -0.98
CA ALA A 117 4.57 11.63 0.09
C ALA A 117 5.25 10.28 -0.18
N MET A 118 4.49 9.25 -0.57
CA MET A 118 5.06 7.97 -0.99
C MET A 118 6.01 8.11 -2.19
N GLN A 119 5.63 8.88 -3.21
CA GLN A 119 6.50 9.16 -4.36
C GLN A 119 7.77 9.93 -3.97
N HIS A 120 7.69 10.83 -2.99
CA HIS A 120 8.84 11.56 -2.50
C HIS A 120 9.81 10.65 -1.75
N VAL A 121 9.29 9.83 -0.83
CA VAL A 121 10.07 8.87 -0.05
C VAL A 121 10.74 7.82 -0.94
N ALA A 122 10.03 7.28 -1.93
CA ALA A 122 10.62 6.34 -2.90
C ALA A 122 11.81 6.97 -3.66
N ARG A 123 11.69 8.24 -4.06
CA ARG A 123 12.77 8.97 -4.74
C ARG A 123 13.93 9.32 -3.83
N LEU A 124 13.68 9.81 -2.62
CA LEU A 124 14.73 10.06 -1.62
C LEU A 124 15.52 8.78 -1.34
N SER A 125 14.80 7.66 -1.22
CA SER A 125 15.43 6.35 -1.08
C SER A 125 16.35 6.03 -2.26
N ALA A 126 15.89 6.24 -3.50
CA ALA A 126 16.68 5.91 -4.70
C ALA A 126 17.86 6.87 -4.96
N ALA A 127 17.72 8.17 -4.65
CA ALA A 127 18.66 9.21 -5.04
C ALA A 127 19.84 9.37 -4.06
N VAL A 128 19.59 9.23 -2.75
CA VAL A 128 20.61 9.48 -1.72
C VAL A 128 21.46 8.23 -1.51
N GLN A 129 22.73 8.31 -1.87
CA GLN A 129 23.68 7.18 -1.78
C GLN A 129 24.20 6.97 -0.35
N ASN A 130 24.38 8.07 0.40
CA ASN A 130 24.81 7.97 1.79
C ASN A 130 23.66 7.43 2.66
N GLU A 131 23.88 6.29 3.30
CA GLU A 131 22.86 5.61 4.10
C GLU A 131 22.36 6.47 5.27
N HIS A 132 23.27 7.05 6.04
CA HIS A 132 22.92 7.83 7.23
C HIS A 132 22.11 9.08 6.88
N GLU A 133 22.54 9.82 5.85
CA GLU A 133 21.83 10.98 5.34
C GLU A 133 20.46 10.58 4.78
N ARG A 134 20.37 9.48 4.03
CA ARG A 134 19.12 8.95 3.48
C ARG A 134 18.12 8.66 4.60
N LEU A 135 18.53 7.87 5.60
CA LEU A 135 17.64 7.47 6.70
C LEU A 135 17.18 8.68 7.50
N SER A 136 18.09 9.59 7.86
CA SER A 136 17.74 10.82 8.58
C SER A 136 16.74 11.68 7.80
N ASN A 137 16.93 11.84 6.48
CA ASN A 137 16.02 12.62 5.64
C ASN A 137 14.63 11.97 5.56
N LEU A 138 14.58 10.64 5.47
CA LEU A 138 13.32 9.89 5.42
C LEU A 138 12.54 9.98 6.74
N GLU A 139 13.20 9.81 7.88
CA GLU A 139 12.59 9.96 9.20
C GLU A 139 12.03 11.38 9.40
N GLN A 140 12.83 12.40 9.08
CA GLN A 140 12.39 13.79 9.19
C GLN A 140 11.17 14.08 8.30
N PHE A 141 11.17 13.54 7.07
CA PHE A 141 10.04 13.70 6.16
C PHE A 141 8.79 12.98 6.65
N LEU A 142 8.93 11.79 7.21
CA LEU A 142 7.83 11.02 7.80
C LEU A 142 7.16 11.81 8.93
N GLU A 143 7.93 12.29 9.91
CA GLU A 143 7.40 13.02 11.07
C GLU A 143 6.75 14.36 10.66
N LYS A 144 7.33 15.04 9.67
CA LYS A 144 6.72 16.23 9.07
C LYS A 144 5.39 15.90 8.38
N SER A 145 5.30 14.77 7.67
CA SER A 145 4.09 14.34 6.97
C SER A 145 2.97 13.99 7.96
N LYS A 146 3.28 13.23 9.02
CA LYS A 146 2.35 12.92 10.12
C LYS A 146 1.79 14.19 10.75
N SER A 147 2.67 15.10 11.16
CA SER A 147 2.30 16.36 11.81
C SER A 147 1.43 17.24 10.89
N ARG A 148 1.81 17.34 9.62
CA ARG A 148 1.12 18.20 8.65
C ARG A 148 -0.29 17.70 8.37
N VAL A 149 -0.49 16.40 8.14
CA VAL A 149 -1.84 15.87 7.85
C VAL A 149 -2.74 15.93 9.09
N GLN A 150 -2.17 15.71 10.28
CA GLN A 150 -2.89 15.84 11.54
C GLN A 150 -3.47 17.24 11.72
N VAL A 151 -2.62 18.27 11.57
CA VAL A 151 -3.03 19.67 11.75
C VAL A 151 -3.86 20.17 10.57
N GLN A 152 -3.55 19.79 9.34
CA GLN A 152 -4.25 20.38 8.19
C GLN A 152 -5.66 19.79 8.01
N TYR A 153 -5.85 18.51 8.34
CA TYR A 153 -7.06 17.77 7.94
C TYR A 153 -7.70 16.97 9.08
N MET A 154 -6.91 16.15 9.79
CA MET A 154 -7.48 15.15 10.71
C MET A 154 -8.20 15.79 11.90
N GLN A 155 -7.71 16.92 12.41
CA GLN A 155 -8.37 17.62 13.53
C GLN A 155 -9.81 18.08 13.24
N TYR A 156 -10.21 18.14 11.96
CA TYR A 156 -11.55 18.55 11.54
C TYR A 156 -12.48 17.37 11.22
N CYS A 157 -12.03 16.12 11.39
CA CYS A 157 -12.80 14.93 11.06
C CYS A 157 -13.58 14.41 12.28
N ASP A 158 -14.87 14.10 12.08
CA ASP A 158 -15.74 13.38 13.00
C ASP A 158 -15.85 11.91 12.55
N PRO A 159 -15.44 10.94 13.38
CA PRO A 159 -15.51 9.51 13.04
C PRO A 159 -16.93 8.97 12.87
N ASN A 160 -17.97 9.72 13.27
CA ASN A 160 -19.37 9.33 13.08
C ASN A 160 -19.91 9.72 11.69
N MET A 161 -19.20 10.59 10.96
CA MET A 161 -19.58 11.00 9.61
C MET A 161 -18.89 10.11 8.57
N PRO A 162 -19.63 9.46 7.63
CA PRO A 162 -19.07 8.44 6.73
C PRO A 162 -17.79 8.85 5.98
N LEU A 163 -17.81 9.95 5.24
CA LEU A 163 -16.64 10.39 4.46
C LEU A 163 -15.47 10.84 5.34
N GLN A 164 -15.74 11.36 6.54
CA GLN A 164 -14.72 11.79 7.49
C GLN A 164 -14.07 10.58 8.15
N LYS A 165 -14.85 9.55 8.52
CA LYS A 165 -14.35 8.24 8.95
C LYS A 165 -13.48 7.59 7.89
N ALA A 166 -13.95 7.54 6.64
CA ALA A 166 -13.16 7.01 5.53
C ALA A 166 -11.82 7.74 5.39
N THR A 167 -11.81 9.06 5.60
CA THR A 167 -10.60 9.88 5.50
C THR A 167 -9.61 9.62 6.62
N LEU A 168 -10.10 9.48 7.86
CA LEU A 168 -9.28 9.05 9.00
C LEU A 168 -8.66 7.68 8.71
N CYS A 169 -9.46 6.68 8.34
CA CYS A 169 -8.95 5.34 8.05
C CYS A 169 -7.94 5.32 6.89
N LEU A 170 -8.22 6.01 5.77
CA LEU A 170 -7.29 6.12 4.65
C LEU A 170 -5.98 6.81 5.07
N CYS A 171 -6.05 7.88 5.86
CA CYS A 171 -4.86 8.54 6.38
C CYS A 171 -4.00 7.59 7.21
N HIS A 172 -4.60 6.83 8.13
CA HIS A 172 -3.88 5.82 8.92
C HIS A 172 -3.25 4.75 8.02
N VAL A 173 -3.98 4.25 7.02
CA VAL A 173 -3.43 3.29 6.05
C VAL A 173 -2.21 3.84 5.32
N PHE A 174 -2.29 5.08 4.82
CA PHE A 174 -1.18 5.68 4.08
C PHE A 174 0.03 6.01 4.96
N LEU A 175 -0.19 6.58 6.16
CA LEU A 175 0.90 6.87 7.10
C LEU A 175 1.59 5.60 7.60
N GLY A 176 0.81 4.56 7.91
CA GLY A 176 1.35 3.25 8.29
C GLY A 176 2.20 2.64 7.19
N LYS A 177 1.75 2.70 5.93
CA LYS A 177 2.55 2.28 4.77
C LYS A 177 3.83 3.08 4.61
N LEU A 178 3.75 4.40 4.72
CA LEU A 178 4.89 5.29 4.61
C LEU A 178 5.94 4.96 5.68
N GLU A 179 5.50 4.74 6.91
CA GLU A 179 6.37 4.40 8.02
C GLU A 179 6.99 3.00 7.88
N VAL A 180 6.20 1.98 7.51
CA VAL A 180 6.73 0.64 7.21
C VAL A 180 7.77 0.73 6.09
N PHE A 181 7.51 1.51 5.04
CA PHE A 181 8.48 1.71 3.96
C PHE A 181 9.79 2.34 4.46
N VAL A 182 9.71 3.37 5.31
CA VAL A 182 10.90 4.02 5.90
C VAL A 182 11.67 3.06 6.79
N ARG A 183 11.00 2.31 7.68
CA ARG A 183 11.64 1.28 8.51
C ARG A 183 12.29 0.20 7.68
N HIS A 184 11.68 -0.15 6.55
CA HIS A 184 12.24 -1.12 5.62
C HIS A 184 13.56 -0.65 4.98
N GLN A 185 13.83 0.66 4.91
CA GLN A 185 15.09 1.18 4.36
C GLN A 185 16.32 0.84 5.20
N TYR A 186 16.17 0.51 6.48
CA TYR A 186 17.27 0.01 7.33
C TYR A 186 17.73 -1.38 6.90
N HIS A 187 16.87 -2.14 6.23
CA HIS A 187 17.19 -3.49 5.77
C HIS A 187 17.76 -3.50 4.34
N ARG A 188 17.89 -2.32 3.71
CA ARG A 188 18.29 -2.23 2.31
C ARG A 188 19.78 -2.54 2.15
N GLY A 189 20.08 -3.52 1.30
CA GLY A 189 21.45 -3.96 1.02
C GLY A 189 21.98 -5.00 2.01
N LEU A 190 21.19 -5.36 3.02
CA LEU A 190 21.49 -6.47 3.93
C LEU A 190 21.21 -7.82 3.26
N SER A 191 21.92 -8.84 3.72
CA SER A 191 21.56 -10.23 3.42
C SER A 191 20.20 -10.59 4.03
N PRO A 192 19.56 -11.66 3.54
CA PRO A 192 18.36 -12.24 4.14
C PRO A 192 18.50 -12.49 5.65
N GLU A 193 19.63 -13.06 6.07
CA GLU A 193 19.94 -13.44 7.45
C GLU A 193 20.15 -12.20 8.32
N GLU A 194 20.87 -11.21 7.82
CA GLU A 194 21.08 -9.93 8.49
C GLU A 194 19.77 -9.16 8.67
N SER A 195 18.92 -9.18 7.65
CA SER A 195 17.59 -8.58 7.71
C SER A 195 16.70 -9.29 8.72
N ALA A 196 16.71 -10.63 8.73
CA ALA A 196 15.99 -11.46 9.68
C ALA A 196 16.44 -11.23 11.13
N ALA A 197 17.74 -10.99 11.36
CA ALA A 197 18.28 -10.70 12.69
C ALA A 197 17.87 -9.30 13.22
N GLN A 198 17.53 -8.37 12.34
CA GLN A 198 17.22 -6.98 12.68
C GLN A 198 15.72 -6.66 12.67
N ILE A 199 14.85 -7.65 12.47
CA ILE A 199 13.40 -7.42 12.47
C ILE A 199 12.93 -6.94 13.85
N LYS A 200 11.91 -6.08 13.82
CA LYS A 200 11.37 -5.41 14.99
C LYS A 200 9.90 -5.72 15.14
N GLU A 201 9.50 -6.19 16.33
CA GLU A 201 8.09 -6.48 16.66
C GLU A 201 7.21 -5.24 16.49
N GLU A 202 7.74 -4.03 16.75
CA GLU A 202 7.00 -2.78 16.58
C GLU A 202 6.60 -2.53 15.12
N THR A 203 7.30 -3.10 14.15
CA THR A 203 6.96 -2.99 12.73
C THR A 203 5.89 -4.00 12.35
N LEU A 204 5.88 -5.19 12.97
CA LEU A 204 4.78 -6.15 12.85
C LEU A 204 3.48 -5.54 13.41
N VAL A 205 3.52 -4.98 14.61
CA VAL A 205 2.35 -4.34 15.24
C VAL A 205 1.80 -3.23 14.35
N LEU A 206 2.66 -2.32 13.89
CA LEU A 206 2.26 -1.25 12.98
C LEU A 206 1.64 -1.80 11.68
N ALA A 207 2.20 -2.85 11.10
CA ALA A 207 1.66 -3.46 9.89
C ALA A 207 0.26 -4.05 10.13
N CYS A 208 0.05 -4.74 11.25
CA CYS A 208 -1.26 -5.28 11.64
C CYS A 208 -2.29 -4.17 11.87
N GLU A 209 -1.97 -3.15 12.67
CA GLU A 209 -2.86 -2.00 12.91
C GLU A 209 -3.25 -1.30 11.59
N THR A 210 -2.29 -1.15 10.68
CA THR A 210 -2.52 -0.54 9.37
C THR A 210 -3.43 -1.42 8.49
N ILE A 211 -3.30 -2.74 8.57
CA ILE A 211 -4.21 -3.69 7.91
C ILE A 211 -5.62 -3.56 8.50
N ASP A 212 -5.75 -3.44 9.81
CA ASP A 212 -7.03 -3.31 10.50
C ASP A 212 -7.78 -2.04 10.10
N PHE A 213 -7.11 -0.89 9.98
CA PHE A 213 -7.72 0.31 9.39
C PHE A 213 -8.17 0.09 7.94
N GLY A 214 -7.40 -0.68 7.17
CA GLY A 214 -7.78 -1.09 5.82
C GLY A 214 -9.01 -2.02 5.79
N ASN A 215 -9.17 -2.85 6.81
CA ASN A 215 -10.33 -3.72 6.98
C ASN A 215 -11.55 -2.93 7.51
N GLU A 216 -11.35 -1.91 8.34
CA GLU A 216 -12.44 -1.04 8.80
C GLU A 216 -13.10 -0.29 7.64
N LEU A 217 -12.32 0.17 6.65
CA LEU A 217 -12.85 0.75 5.39
C LEU A 217 -13.80 -0.19 4.65
N LYS A 218 -13.61 -1.49 4.84
CA LYS A 218 -14.28 -2.58 4.13
C LYS A 218 -15.52 -3.09 4.86
N THR A 219 -15.54 -3.00 6.18
CA THR A 219 -16.53 -3.69 7.03
C THR A 219 -17.37 -2.76 7.90
N SER A 220 -16.95 -1.50 8.07
CA SER A 220 -17.72 -0.50 8.82
C SER A 220 -19.11 -0.29 8.23
N GLU A 221 -20.15 -0.42 9.06
CA GLU A 221 -21.55 -0.17 8.66
C GLU A 221 -21.77 1.24 8.11
N LEU A 222 -21.09 2.25 8.69
CA LEU A 222 -21.12 3.65 8.21
C LEU A 222 -20.62 3.80 6.77
N LEU A 223 -19.83 2.85 6.27
CA LEU A 223 -19.19 2.89 4.96
C LEU A 223 -19.80 1.90 3.96
N ASN A 224 -20.93 1.25 4.29
CA ASN A 224 -21.57 0.24 3.44
C ASN A 224 -21.81 0.72 2.00
N ASN A 225 -22.21 1.99 1.81
CA ASN A 225 -22.44 2.57 0.48
C ASN A 225 -21.15 2.72 -0.37
N PHE A 226 -19.98 2.68 0.26
CA PHE A 226 -18.67 2.80 -0.37
C PHE A 226 -17.90 1.47 -0.39
N GLN A 227 -18.49 0.39 0.14
CA GLN A 227 -17.82 -0.91 0.25
C GLN A 227 -17.36 -1.45 -1.10
N TRP A 228 -18.13 -1.24 -2.16
CA TRP A 228 -17.76 -1.64 -3.53
C TRP A 228 -16.42 -1.04 -3.98
N LEU A 229 -16.11 0.18 -3.51
CA LEU A 229 -14.86 0.87 -3.79
C LEU A 229 -13.75 0.29 -2.93
N PHE A 230 -13.93 0.30 -1.60
CA PHE A 230 -12.91 -0.13 -0.63
C PHE A 230 -12.56 -1.62 -0.71
N ALA A 231 -13.46 -2.45 -1.22
CA ALA A 231 -13.19 -3.86 -1.53
C ALA A 231 -12.07 -4.05 -2.57
N THR A 232 -11.75 -3.01 -3.35
CA THR A 232 -10.65 -3.05 -4.31
C THR A 232 -9.30 -2.60 -3.73
N PHE A 233 -9.24 -2.24 -2.44
CA PHE A 233 -8.06 -1.73 -1.74
C PHE A 233 -7.45 -2.82 -0.84
N ARG A 234 -6.73 -3.75 -1.47
CA ARG A 234 -6.01 -4.78 -0.74
C ARG A 234 -4.65 -4.27 -0.24
N GLN A 235 -4.31 -4.65 0.98
CA GLN A 235 -3.06 -4.28 1.64
C GLN A 235 -1.97 -5.33 1.38
N TYR A 236 -1.70 -5.65 0.10
CA TYR A 236 -0.79 -6.74 -0.28
C TYR A 236 0.58 -6.62 0.38
N HIS A 237 1.20 -5.43 0.32
CA HIS A 237 2.52 -5.18 0.90
C HIS A 237 2.58 -5.48 2.40
N LEU A 238 1.59 -5.03 3.16
CA LEU A 238 1.54 -5.20 4.61
C LEU A 238 1.26 -6.66 4.98
N LEU A 239 0.39 -7.35 4.24
CA LEU A 239 0.16 -8.79 4.42
C LEU A 239 1.41 -9.61 4.12
N THR A 240 2.12 -9.29 3.04
CA THR A 240 3.40 -9.94 2.71
C THR A 240 4.40 -9.76 3.83
N TYR A 241 4.58 -8.54 4.34
CA TYR A 241 5.48 -8.26 5.45
C TYR A 241 5.08 -9.02 6.73
N THR A 242 3.79 -9.01 7.08
CA THR A 242 3.26 -9.69 8.27
C THR A 242 3.51 -11.19 8.22
N LEU A 243 3.18 -11.84 7.09
CA LEU A 243 3.40 -13.27 6.92
C LEU A 243 4.90 -13.64 6.88
N TRP A 244 5.72 -12.79 6.26
CA TRP A 244 7.17 -12.94 6.26
C TRP A 244 7.76 -12.87 7.67
N HIS A 245 7.34 -11.88 8.47
CA HIS A 245 7.77 -11.76 9.86
C HIS A 245 7.38 -13.00 10.68
N LEU A 246 6.16 -13.53 10.47
CA LEU A 246 5.70 -14.76 11.11
C LEU A 246 6.46 -16.01 10.66
N CYS A 247 7.06 -16.02 9.47
CA CYS A 247 7.97 -17.09 9.05
C CYS A 247 9.31 -17.04 9.80
N ILE A 248 9.82 -15.84 10.06
CA ILE A 248 11.15 -15.66 10.68
C ILE A 248 11.08 -15.79 12.20
N GLN A 249 10.08 -15.16 12.83
CA GLN A 249 9.87 -15.17 14.27
C GLN A 249 8.46 -15.69 14.59
N PRO A 250 8.21 -17.02 14.45
CA PRO A 250 6.91 -17.60 14.74
C PRO A 250 6.49 -17.51 16.22
N GLY A 251 7.46 -17.30 17.12
CA GLY A 251 7.28 -17.16 18.56
C GLY A 251 7.28 -15.72 19.10
N THR A 252 7.11 -14.71 18.24
CA THR A 252 7.00 -13.31 18.67
C THR A 252 5.84 -13.10 19.65
N SER A 253 5.99 -12.15 20.57
CA SER A 253 4.97 -11.83 21.58
C SER A 253 3.62 -11.44 20.96
N TYR A 254 3.64 -10.93 19.72
CA TYR A 254 2.46 -10.48 18.98
C TYR A 254 1.96 -11.50 17.95
N ALA A 255 2.47 -12.75 17.98
CA ALA A 255 2.16 -13.74 16.96
C ALA A 255 0.65 -14.02 16.86
N GLU A 256 -0.05 -14.16 17.98
CA GLU A 256 -1.48 -14.46 17.99
C GLU A 256 -2.30 -13.33 17.35
N GLN A 257 -2.06 -12.09 17.77
CA GLN A 257 -2.71 -10.90 17.20
C GLN A 257 -2.44 -10.77 15.69
N ALA A 258 -1.21 -11.02 15.26
CA ALA A 258 -0.86 -10.99 13.84
C ALA A 258 -1.61 -12.08 13.05
N TRP A 259 -1.75 -13.28 13.60
CA TRP A 259 -2.54 -14.35 12.98
C TRP A 259 -4.03 -14.03 12.95
N GLU A 260 -4.60 -13.42 13.99
CA GLU A 260 -5.99 -12.94 13.98
C GLU A 260 -6.23 -11.94 12.84
N THR A 261 -5.33 -10.97 12.70
CA THR A 261 -5.35 -9.96 11.61
C THR A 261 -5.28 -10.63 10.24
N VAL A 262 -4.36 -11.58 10.06
CA VAL A 262 -4.21 -12.35 8.82
C VAL A 262 -5.48 -13.15 8.53
N HIS A 263 -5.97 -13.95 9.47
CA HIS A 263 -7.15 -14.79 9.27
C HIS A 263 -8.39 -13.97 8.96
N TYR A 264 -8.59 -12.84 9.64
CA TYR A 264 -9.70 -11.93 9.37
C TYR A 264 -9.60 -11.35 7.96
N THR A 265 -8.42 -10.86 7.57
CA THR A 265 -8.21 -10.28 6.23
C THR A 265 -8.42 -11.33 5.14
N PHE A 266 -7.87 -12.54 5.28
CA PHE A 266 -8.07 -13.61 4.30
C PHE A 266 -9.55 -14.00 4.17
N ARG A 267 -10.29 -14.09 5.28
CA ARG A 267 -11.73 -14.36 5.26
C ARG A 267 -12.52 -13.30 4.49
N LEU A 268 -12.14 -12.02 4.62
CA LEU A 268 -12.77 -10.93 3.88
C LEU A 268 -12.47 -11.02 2.38
N GLU A 269 -11.21 -11.25 2.01
CA GLU A 269 -10.76 -11.23 0.61
C GLU A 269 -11.14 -12.49 -0.19
N GLU A 270 -11.35 -13.63 0.49
CA GLU A 270 -11.82 -14.89 -0.10
C GLU A 270 -13.35 -14.96 -0.17
N ASN A 271 -14.07 -13.93 0.28
CA ASN A 271 -15.52 -13.88 0.20
C ASN A 271 -15.99 -13.88 -1.27
N PRO A 272 -16.85 -14.83 -1.70
CA PRO A 272 -17.30 -14.91 -3.09
C PRO A 272 -18.06 -13.67 -3.60
N ASN A 273 -18.62 -12.86 -2.69
CA ASN A 273 -19.31 -11.62 -3.03
C ASN A 273 -18.36 -10.44 -3.30
N TRP A 274 -17.05 -10.63 -3.10
CA TRP A 274 -16.03 -9.61 -3.25
C TRP A 274 -15.33 -9.73 -4.61
N PRO A 275 -14.76 -8.63 -5.14
CA PRO A 275 -13.97 -8.67 -6.36
C PRO A 275 -12.89 -9.75 -6.30
N ASN A 276 -12.66 -10.46 -7.40
CA ASN A 276 -11.64 -11.52 -7.44
C ASN A 276 -10.26 -10.98 -7.01
N PRO A 277 -9.50 -11.70 -6.17
CA PRO A 277 -8.26 -11.18 -5.65
C PRO A 277 -7.06 -11.21 -6.57
N GLY A 278 -7.22 -11.82 -7.74
CA GLY A 278 -6.22 -11.87 -8.79
C GLY A 278 -5.08 -12.83 -8.46
N VAL A 279 -4.17 -12.99 -9.41
CA VAL A 279 -3.09 -13.99 -9.33
C VAL A 279 -2.11 -13.75 -8.19
N LYS A 280 -1.95 -12.50 -7.75
CA LYS A 280 -1.07 -12.14 -6.62
C LYS A 280 -1.57 -12.70 -5.30
N TRP A 281 -2.88 -12.88 -5.16
CA TRP A 281 -3.45 -13.50 -3.98
C TRP A 281 -2.95 -14.93 -3.80
N ASN A 282 -2.73 -15.67 -4.89
CA ASN A 282 -2.18 -17.02 -4.82
C ASN A 282 -0.78 -17.05 -4.17
N VAL A 283 0.02 -16.00 -4.36
CA VAL A 283 1.33 -15.86 -3.71
C VAL A 283 1.14 -15.68 -2.19
N LEU A 284 0.20 -14.82 -1.78
CA LEU A 284 -0.14 -14.64 -0.37
C LEU A 284 -0.70 -15.92 0.27
N CYS A 285 -1.55 -16.68 -0.43
CA CYS A 285 -2.03 -17.98 0.05
C CYS A 285 -0.87 -18.96 0.31
N LYS A 286 0.05 -19.11 -0.65
CA LYS A 286 1.23 -19.96 -0.49
C LYS A 286 2.11 -19.50 0.67
N LEU A 287 2.30 -18.18 0.83
CA LEU A 287 3.09 -17.63 1.93
C LEU A 287 2.42 -17.86 3.29
N ARG A 288 1.09 -17.72 3.36
CA ARG A 288 0.29 -18.05 4.55
C ARG A 288 0.44 -19.51 4.94
N ASP A 289 0.31 -20.42 3.97
CA ASP A 289 0.40 -21.86 4.21
C ASP A 289 1.82 -22.25 4.70
N LYS A 290 2.87 -21.62 4.14
CA LYS A 290 4.25 -21.75 4.62
C LYS A 290 4.40 -21.26 6.07
N ALA A 291 3.94 -20.04 6.36
CA ALA A 291 4.00 -19.47 7.70
C ALA A 291 3.27 -20.35 8.72
N TYR A 292 2.14 -20.94 8.33
CA TYR A 292 1.37 -21.86 9.16
C TYR A 292 2.14 -23.17 9.45
N GLY A 293 2.81 -23.73 8.43
CA GLY A 293 3.68 -24.89 8.61
C GLY A 293 4.82 -24.64 9.59
N ILE A 294 5.50 -23.49 9.47
CA ILE A 294 6.57 -23.07 10.38
C ILE A 294 6.03 -22.89 11.81
N ARG A 295 4.90 -22.20 11.97
CA ARG A 295 4.24 -22.04 13.27
C ARG A 295 3.92 -23.39 13.91
N SER A 296 3.37 -24.33 13.13
CA SER A 296 2.99 -25.65 13.62
C SER A 296 4.20 -26.45 14.11
N ALA A 297 5.31 -26.42 13.36
CA ALA A 297 6.56 -27.05 13.76
C ALA A 297 7.16 -26.41 15.03
N TYR A 298 7.15 -25.06 15.11
CA TYR A 298 7.58 -24.32 16.28
C TYR A 298 6.77 -24.68 17.54
N LEU A 299 5.45 -24.73 17.43
CA LEU A 299 4.57 -25.11 18.54
C LEU A 299 4.81 -26.56 18.97
N ALA A 300 4.92 -27.50 18.02
CA ALA A 300 5.20 -28.91 18.31
C ALA A 300 6.55 -29.09 19.05
N ALA A 301 7.59 -28.37 18.61
CA ALA A 301 8.89 -28.35 19.26
C ALA A 301 8.83 -27.75 20.67
N SER A 302 8.06 -26.67 20.87
CA SER A 302 7.87 -26.05 22.20
C SER A 302 7.08 -26.92 23.18
N MET A 303 6.25 -27.83 22.67
CA MET A 303 5.37 -28.70 23.47
C MET A 303 5.93 -30.12 23.69
N ASN A 304 7.12 -30.47 23.17
CA ASN A 304 7.67 -31.84 23.21
C ASN A 304 6.67 -32.91 22.73
N GLN A 305 5.85 -32.60 21.70
CA GLN A 305 4.91 -33.55 21.12
C GLN A 305 5.29 -33.91 19.68
N PRO A 306 5.11 -35.17 19.25
CA PRO A 306 5.33 -35.56 17.87
C PRO A 306 4.33 -34.85 16.95
N VAL A 307 4.84 -34.24 15.88
CA VAL A 307 4.09 -33.47 14.88
C VAL A 307 2.88 -34.29 14.38
N PRO A 308 1.64 -33.77 14.43
CA PRO A 308 0.51 -34.43 13.79
C PRO A 308 0.69 -34.36 12.27
N GLN A 309 0.64 -35.51 11.60
CA GLN A 309 0.59 -35.54 10.14
C GLN A 309 -0.63 -34.75 9.63
N PRO A 310 -0.49 -33.95 8.56
CA PRO A 310 -1.61 -33.25 7.97
C PRO A 310 -2.65 -34.27 7.47
N PHE A 311 -3.85 -34.22 8.03
CA PHE A 311 -5.00 -34.99 7.53
C PHE A 311 -5.30 -34.54 6.10
N GLY A 312 -5.02 -35.42 5.13
CA GLY A 312 -5.52 -35.31 3.76
C GLY A 312 -4.54 -34.88 2.67
N ALA A 313 -3.22 -34.93 2.88
CA ALA A 313 -2.28 -34.83 1.77
C ALA A 313 -2.09 -36.23 1.13
N GLN A 314 -2.62 -36.42 -0.09
CA GLN A 314 -2.13 -37.49 -0.95
C GLN A 314 -0.61 -37.34 -1.07
N SER A 315 0.11 -38.42 -0.85
CA SER A 315 1.57 -38.50 -0.93
C SER A 315 2.04 -38.00 -2.28
N VAL A 316 2.51 -36.75 -2.34
CA VAL A 316 3.33 -36.28 -3.46
C VAL A 316 4.77 -36.62 -3.08
N ASP A 317 5.31 -37.56 -3.84
CA ASP A 317 6.68 -38.04 -3.76
C ASP A 317 7.64 -36.85 -3.98
N PHE A 318 8.42 -36.48 -2.97
CA PHE A 318 9.35 -35.33 -3.01
C PHE A 318 10.71 -35.67 -3.66
N ASP A 319 10.86 -36.87 -4.22
CA ASP A 319 12.12 -37.34 -4.83
C ASP A 319 12.17 -37.22 -6.37
N GLN A 320 11.33 -36.39 -6.97
CA GLN A 320 11.50 -35.98 -8.36
C GLN A 320 11.93 -34.51 -8.45
N PRO A 321 12.95 -34.17 -9.29
CA PRO A 321 13.29 -32.79 -9.60
C PRO A 321 12.16 -32.22 -10.46
N SER A 322 11.04 -31.89 -9.82
CA SER A 322 9.83 -31.41 -10.45
C SER A 322 9.86 -29.89 -10.45
N ASN A 323 10.45 -29.33 -11.51
CA ASN A 323 10.27 -27.96 -12.02
C ASN A 323 9.94 -26.88 -10.96
N PHE A 324 10.72 -26.80 -9.88
CA PHE A 324 10.73 -25.69 -8.92
C PHE A 324 11.16 -24.36 -9.58
N LEU A 325 11.71 -24.45 -10.80
CA LEU A 325 12.24 -23.37 -11.63
C LEU A 325 11.22 -22.69 -12.56
N ASP A 326 9.96 -23.14 -12.63
CA ASP A 326 8.91 -22.50 -13.45
C ASP A 326 7.97 -21.59 -12.63
N LEU A 327 8.40 -21.18 -11.44
CA LEU A 327 7.80 -20.00 -10.81
C LEU A 327 8.45 -18.78 -11.44
N ASP A 328 7.69 -18.05 -12.25
CA ASP A 328 8.00 -16.71 -12.75
C ASP A 328 8.08 -15.73 -11.55
N PHE A 329 9.06 -15.95 -10.66
CA PHE A 329 9.46 -15.06 -9.58
C PHE A 329 10.01 -13.75 -10.13
N ASP A 330 10.23 -13.63 -11.43
CA ASP A 330 10.42 -12.35 -12.13
C ASP A 330 9.26 -11.37 -11.89
N MET A 331 8.03 -11.83 -11.62
CA MET A 331 6.93 -10.95 -11.18
C MET A 331 7.05 -10.46 -9.73
N LEU A 332 7.89 -11.10 -8.92
CA LEU A 332 8.29 -10.64 -7.58
C LEU A 332 9.64 -9.91 -7.62
N GLY A 333 10.45 -10.09 -8.66
CA GLY A 333 11.71 -9.36 -8.89
C GLY A 333 11.51 -7.84 -8.94
N ASP A 334 10.32 -7.38 -9.36
CA ASP A 334 9.97 -5.95 -9.34
C ASP A 334 9.56 -5.43 -7.95
N LEU A 335 9.48 -6.28 -6.92
CA LEU A 335 9.46 -5.82 -5.52
C LEU A 335 10.78 -5.14 -5.10
N GLY A 336 11.86 -5.30 -5.88
CA GLY A 336 13.07 -4.49 -5.74
C GLY A 336 12.79 -2.99 -5.87
N SER A 337 11.71 -2.63 -6.57
CA SER A 337 11.21 -1.26 -6.67
C SER A 337 10.61 -0.72 -5.36
N ILE A 338 10.22 -1.61 -4.45
CA ILE A 338 9.69 -1.32 -3.11
C ILE A 338 10.72 -1.70 -2.02
N CYS A 339 11.99 -1.86 -2.39
CA CYS A 339 13.12 -2.13 -1.49
C CYS A 339 13.05 -3.46 -0.71
N PHE A 340 12.23 -4.45 -1.09
CA PHE A 340 12.42 -5.79 -0.52
C PHE A 340 13.76 -6.38 -0.98
N PRO A 341 14.46 -7.17 -0.13
CA PRO A 341 15.58 -8.00 -0.60
C PRO A 341 15.12 -8.80 -1.83
N ASN A 342 16.04 -9.15 -2.74
CA ASN A 342 15.71 -9.92 -3.93
C ASN A 342 15.25 -11.34 -3.55
N TRP A 343 13.97 -11.45 -3.21
CA TRP A 343 13.28 -12.67 -2.82
C TRP A 343 12.97 -13.57 -4.02
N GLY A 344 13.44 -13.23 -5.22
CA GLY A 344 13.37 -14.11 -6.41
C GLY A 344 14.56 -15.05 -6.56
N SER A 345 15.62 -14.89 -5.76
CA SER A 345 16.75 -15.82 -5.80
C SER A 345 16.35 -17.17 -5.20
N ALA A 346 16.57 -18.25 -5.95
CA ALA A 346 16.35 -19.63 -5.49
C ALA A 346 17.12 -19.92 -4.19
N ASP A 347 18.22 -19.21 -3.95
CA ASP A 347 19.07 -19.30 -2.77
C ASP A 347 18.40 -18.79 -1.48
N PHE A 348 17.46 -17.83 -1.57
CA PHE A 348 16.69 -17.36 -0.42
C PHE A 348 15.71 -18.42 0.12
N TRP A 349 15.24 -19.31 -0.76
CA TRP A 349 14.19 -20.29 -0.45
C TRP A 349 14.71 -21.72 -0.28
N SER A 350 15.99 -21.95 -0.56
CA SER A 350 16.64 -23.27 -0.51
C SER A 350 17.34 -23.58 0.81
N THR A 351 17.52 -22.60 1.70
CA THR A 351 18.10 -22.85 3.02
C THR A 351 17.03 -23.42 3.97
N GLY A 352 17.09 -24.73 4.16
CA GLY A 352 16.36 -25.46 5.19
C GLY A 352 16.77 -25.03 6.61
N PRO A 353 16.07 -25.53 7.65
CA PRO A 353 16.31 -25.12 9.02
C PRO A 353 17.69 -25.60 9.47
N PHE A 354 18.49 -24.67 10.00
CA PHE A 354 19.56 -24.88 10.99
C PHE A 354 20.46 -26.13 10.80
N GLU A 355 21.70 -25.90 10.34
CA GLU A 355 22.85 -26.65 10.88
C GLU A 355 23.45 -25.90 12.07
#